data_AF-A0A1F8S3H0-F1
#
_entry.id   AF-A0A1F8S3H0-F1
#
_cell.length_a   1.000
_cell.length_b   1.000
_cell.length_c   1.000
_cell.angle_alpha   90.00
_cell.angle_beta   90.00
_cell.angle_gamma   90.00
#
_symmetry.space_group_name_H-M   'P 1'
#
loop_
_entity.id
_entity.type
_entity.pdbx_description
1 polymer ?
#
loop_
_entity_poly.entity_id
_entity_poly.type
_entity_poly.pdbx_seq_one_letter_code
_entity_poly.pdbx_strand_id
1 'polypeptide(L)'
;MGGIGKGLALRWAAARAIAALPTGAGLLLEAGGDVVHAGAPPADGWVVGIEDPSAAPGPDAEPLVVVAVRDGALATSSIRVRNWIGPDGRPVHHLVDPRTGEPARTGLIAVTVAGADPAWSEVWSKALFLAGRDGIADEARARGMAAWWVDDRGRLGMTPDARLRCAWVAEERLG
;
A
#
# COMPACT_ATOMS: atom_id res chain seq x y z
N MET A 1 -12.52 14.45 1.88
CA MET A 1 -11.56 13.68 2.71
C MET A 1 -11.16 12.36 2.01
N GLY A 2 -10.73 12.40 0.75
CA GLY A 2 -10.46 11.17 -0.02
C GLY A 2 -9.15 10.45 0.34
N GLY A 3 -8.33 11.02 1.23
CA GLY A 3 -6.96 10.54 1.49
C GLY A 3 -6.72 9.73 2.75
N ILE A 4 -7.72 9.53 3.62
CA ILE A 4 -7.61 8.77 4.89
C ILE A 4 -8.90 8.02 5.25
N GLY A 5 -9.92 8.09 4.39
CA GLY A 5 -11.26 7.62 4.72
C GLY A 5 -11.34 6.10 4.89
N LYS A 6 -10.66 5.35 4.01
CA LYS A 6 -10.65 3.88 4.05
C LYS A 6 -9.91 3.40 5.28
N GLY A 7 -8.75 3.96 5.57
CA GLY A 7 -7.94 3.62 6.72
C GLY A 7 -8.65 3.92 8.05
N LEU A 8 -9.38 5.05 8.17
CA LEU A 8 -10.21 5.31 9.36
C LEU A 8 -11.37 4.31 9.48
N ALA A 9 -12.04 3.97 8.38
CA ALA A 9 -13.11 2.97 8.38
C ALA A 9 -12.59 1.59 8.83
N LEU A 10 -11.44 1.16 8.30
CA LEU A 10 -10.75 -0.07 8.69
C LEU A 10 -10.32 -0.04 10.16
N ARG A 11 -9.77 1.08 10.65
CA ARG A 11 -9.40 1.25 12.06
C ARG A 11 -10.60 1.00 12.98
N TRP A 12 -11.73 1.64 12.70
CA TRP A 12 -12.93 1.50 13.52
C TRP A 12 -13.58 0.13 13.38
N ALA A 13 -13.59 -0.43 12.17
CA ALA A 13 -14.10 -1.77 11.92
C ALA A 13 -13.28 -2.82 12.68
N ALA A 14 -11.94 -2.74 12.65
CA ALA A 14 -11.06 -3.64 13.40
C ALA A 14 -11.29 -3.54 14.91
N ALA A 15 -11.37 -2.31 15.44
CA ALA A 15 -11.65 -2.07 16.85
C ALA A 15 -13.03 -2.60 17.29
N ARG A 16 -14.03 -2.53 16.41
CA ARG A 16 -15.36 -3.10 16.67
C ARG A 16 -15.36 -4.62 16.58
N ALA A 17 -14.66 -5.18 15.59
CA ALA A 17 -14.60 -6.61 15.32
C ALA A 17 -13.90 -7.36 16.44
N ILE A 18 -12.77 -6.85 16.95
CA ILE A 18 -12.00 -7.53 18.00
C ILE A 18 -12.82 -7.73 19.28
N ALA A 19 -13.72 -6.80 19.61
CA ALA A 19 -14.61 -6.91 20.76
C ALA A 19 -15.71 -7.97 20.59
N ALA A 20 -15.98 -8.43 19.37
CA ALA A 20 -16.99 -9.43 19.05
C ALA A 20 -16.39 -10.81 18.73
N LEU A 21 -15.07 -10.93 18.64
CA LEU A 21 -14.40 -12.17 18.27
C LEU A 21 -14.25 -13.11 19.49
N PRO A 22 -14.47 -14.42 19.31
CA PRO A 22 -14.07 -15.42 20.29
C PRO A 22 -12.57 -15.38 20.56
N THR A 23 -12.16 -15.78 21.77
CA THR A 23 -10.74 -15.91 22.12
C THR A 23 -10.01 -16.81 21.11
N GLY A 24 -8.90 -16.32 20.56
CA GLY A 24 -8.09 -17.05 19.57
C GLY A 24 -8.60 -16.95 18.14
N ALA A 25 -9.72 -16.26 17.87
CA ALA A 25 -10.17 -15.97 16.51
C ALA A 25 -9.56 -14.66 15.99
N GLY A 26 -9.44 -14.54 14.68
CA GLY A 26 -9.04 -13.32 14.01
C GLY A 26 -9.66 -13.16 12.63
N LEU A 27 -9.58 -11.94 12.12
CA LEU A 27 -10.10 -11.53 10.83
C LEU A 27 -9.08 -10.67 10.10
N LEU A 28 -9.08 -10.76 8.78
CA LEU A 28 -8.49 -9.78 7.89
C LEU A 28 -9.62 -8.96 7.27
N LEU A 29 -9.61 -7.65 7.51
CA LEU A 29 -10.56 -6.71 6.94
C LEU A 29 -9.91 -6.04 5.74
N GLU A 30 -10.66 -5.89 4.65
CA GLU A 30 -10.21 -5.28 3.40
C GLU A 30 -11.16 -4.16 2.99
N ALA A 31 -10.60 -3.06 2.48
CA ALA A 31 -11.36 -1.97 1.88
C ALA A 31 -10.58 -1.29 0.75
N GLY A 32 -10.92 -1.62 -0.50
CA GLY A 32 -10.36 -0.98 -1.69
C GLY A 32 -8.85 -1.11 -1.80
N GLY A 33 -8.33 -2.31 -1.56
CA GLY A 33 -6.91 -2.71 -1.61
C GLY A 33 -6.14 -2.53 -0.30
N ASP A 34 -6.71 -1.83 0.69
CA ASP A 34 -6.08 -1.65 2.00
C ASP A 34 -6.60 -2.74 2.94
N VAL A 35 -5.72 -3.31 3.77
CA VAL A 35 -6.08 -4.37 4.71
C VAL A 35 -5.64 -4.06 6.12
N VAL A 36 -6.39 -4.55 7.12
CA VAL A 36 -5.99 -4.55 8.54
C VAL A 36 -6.39 -5.86 9.19
N HIS A 37 -5.53 -6.35 10.07
CA HIS A 37 -5.79 -7.52 10.88
C HIS A 37 -6.48 -7.15 12.20
N ALA A 38 -7.40 -7.99 12.67
CA ALA A 38 -8.01 -7.91 14.00
C ALA A 38 -8.03 -9.29 14.69
N GLY A 39 -7.75 -9.36 15.99
CA GLY A 39 -7.76 -10.62 16.76
C GLY A 39 -6.46 -11.42 16.63
N ALA A 40 -6.53 -12.76 16.61
CA ALA A 40 -5.36 -13.63 16.46
C ALA A 40 -5.12 -13.98 14.98
N PRO A 41 -3.93 -13.75 14.41
CA PRO A 41 -3.65 -14.16 13.04
C PRO A 41 -3.43 -15.68 12.96
N PRO A 42 -3.51 -16.29 11.75
CA PRO A 42 -2.95 -17.62 11.52
C PRO A 42 -1.47 -17.69 11.92
N ALA A 43 -0.94 -18.88 12.19
CA ALA A 43 0.45 -19.08 12.63
C ALA A 43 1.47 -18.44 11.66
N ASP A 44 1.25 -18.59 10.36
CA ASP A 44 2.10 -18.02 9.32
C ASP A 44 1.72 -16.59 8.91
N GLY A 45 0.71 -16.01 9.56
CA GLY A 45 0.13 -14.72 9.20
C GLY A 45 -0.89 -14.81 8.06
N TRP A 46 -1.53 -13.68 7.76
CA TRP A 46 -2.40 -13.55 6.60
C TRP A 46 -1.55 -13.37 5.34
N VAL A 47 -1.79 -14.20 4.33
CA VAL A 47 -1.09 -14.13 3.05
C VAL A 47 -1.76 -13.08 2.17
N VAL A 48 -1.07 -11.98 1.90
CA VAL A 48 -1.60 -10.84 1.14
C VAL A 48 -0.67 -10.52 -0.03
N GLY A 49 -1.22 -10.51 -1.25
CA GLY A 49 -0.50 -10.10 -2.45
C GLY A 49 -0.48 -8.57 -2.60
N ILE A 50 0.68 -8.03 -2.94
CA ILE A 50 0.82 -6.68 -3.51
C ILE A 50 0.80 -6.84 -5.02
N GLU A 51 -0.24 -6.29 -5.65
CA GLU A 51 -0.47 -6.38 -7.10
C GLU A 51 0.65 -5.73 -7.92
N ASP A 52 0.91 -6.25 -9.11
CA ASP A 52 1.71 -5.55 -10.11
C ASP A 52 0.92 -4.39 -10.73
N PRO A 53 1.30 -3.11 -10.49
CA PRO A 53 0.63 -1.96 -11.07
C PRO A 53 0.96 -1.76 -12.56
N SER A 54 1.70 -2.66 -13.20
CA SER A 54 1.93 -2.71 -14.65
C SER A 54 1.21 -3.86 -15.38
N ALA A 55 0.76 -4.89 -14.67
CA ALA A 55 0.06 -6.04 -15.26
C ALA A 55 -1.45 -5.80 -15.45
N ALA A 56 -2.10 -6.51 -16.38
CA ALA A 56 -3.55 -6.45 -16.50
C ALA A 56 -4.21 -6.99 -15.22
N PRO A 57 -5.22 -6.30 -14.66
CA PRO A 57 -5.92 -6.81 -13.48
C PRO A 57 -6.75 -8.03 -13.84
N GLY A 58 -6.87 -8.99 -12.92
CA GLY A 58 -7.67 -10.19 -13.13
C GLY A 58 -7.43 -11.25 -12.05
N PRO A 59 -8.28 -12.29 -12.00
CA PRO A 59 -8.15 -13.38 -11.03
C PRO A 59 -6.85 -14.17 -11.17
N ASP A 60 -6.25 -14.15 -12.36
CA ASP A 60 -4.99 -14.84 -12.68
C ASP A 60 -3.77 -13.90 -12.64
N ALA A 61 -3.93 -12.65 -12.18
CA ALA A 61 -2.84 -11.70 -12.09
C ALA A 61 -1.86 -12.10 -10.99
N GLU A 62 -0.60 -12.34 -11.36
CA GLU A 62 0.45 -12.65 -10.39
C GLU A 62 0.81 -11.40 -9.56
N PRO A 63 0.99 -11.55 -8.23
CA PRO A 63 1.45 -10.45 -7.40
C PRO A 63 2.93 -10.13 -7.68
N LEU A 64 3.39 -8.94 -7.33
CA LEU A 64 4.84 -8.62 -7.27
C LEU A 64 5.49 -9.09 -5.97
N VAL A 65 4.71 -9.06 -4.90
CA VAL A 65 5.16 -9.41 -3.55
C VAL A 65 4.03 -10.14 -2.86
N VAL A 66 4.37 -11.18 -2.10
CA VAL A 66 3.46 -11.79 -1.13
C VAL A 66 3.97 -11.46 0.25
N VAL A 67 3.11 -10.87 1.08
CA VAL A 67 3.41 -10.44 2.45
C VAL A 67 2.68 -11.35 3.44
N ALA A 68 3.38 -11.75 4.50
CA ALA A 68 2.78 -12.41 5.65
C ALA A 68 2.42 -11.37 6.72
N VAL A 69 1.15 -10.93 6.73
CA VAL A 69 0.65 -9.94 7.69
C VAL A 69 0.32 -10.62 9.01
N ARG A 70 1.21 -10.47 10.00
CA ARG A 70 1.01 -10.98 11.37
C ARG A 70 0.47 -9.92 12.32
N ASP A 71 0.68 -8.66 11.98
CA ASP A 71 0.23 -7.50 12.75
C ASP A 71 -0.11 -6.33 11.83
N GLY A 72 -0.98 -5.45 12.34
CA GLY A 72 -1.24 -4.15 11.76
C GLY A 72 -2.00 -4.20 10.43
N ALA A 73 -1.54 -3.37 9.49
CA ALA A 73 -2.23 -3.03 8.26
C ALA A 73 -1.27 -2.85 7.09
N LEU A 74 -1.78 -3.02 5.87
CA LEU A 74 -1.17 -2.60 4.63
C LEU A 74 -2.09 -1.60 3.93
N ALA A 75 -1.53 -0.52 3.40
CA ALA A 75 -2.29 0.41 2.57
C ALA A 75 -1.51 0.79 1.32
N THR A 76 -2.22 0.94 0.20
CA THR A 76 -1.62 1.19 -1.11
C THR A 76 -2.19 2.44 -1.75
N SER A 77 -1.29 3.32 -2.19
CA SER A 77 -1.61 4.48 -3.04
C SER A 77 -1.06 4.25 -4.45
N SER A 78 -1.92 4.39 -5.46
CA SER A 78 -1.58 4.09 -6.85
C SER A 78 -2.29 5.02 -7.83
N ILE A 79 -1.65 5.31 -8.96
CA ILE A 79 -2.24 6.11 -10.06
C ILE A 79 -3.05 5.26 -11.06
N ARG A 80 -3.14 3.93 -10.86
CA ARG A 80 -3.79 3.00 -11.80
C ARG A 80 -5.29 3.10 -11.92
N VAL A 81 -6.02 3.13 -10.80
CA VAL A 81 -7.48 2.94 -10.83
C VAL A 81 -8.22 4.26 -11.05
N ARG A 82 -7.69 5.36 -10.50
CA ARG A 82 -8.32 6.69 -10.56
C ARG A 82 -7.48 7.64 -11.39
N ASN A 83 -7.48 7.39 -12.70
CA ASN A 83 -6.89 8.24 -13.74
C ASN A 83 -7.92 8.58 -14.83
N TRP A 84 -7.69 9.69 -15.54
CA TRP A 84 -8.53 10.17 -16.64
C TRP A 84 -7.73 11.05 -17.59
N ILE A 85 -8.31 11.42 -18.74
CA ILE A 85 -7.72 12.38 -19.67
C ILE A 85 -8.16 13.79 -19.29
N GLY A 86 -7.19 14.66 -19.05
CA GLY A 86 -7.40 16.06 -18.71
C GLY A 86 -7.87 16.90 -19.90
N PRO A 87 -8.32 18.15 -19.66
CA PRO A 87 -8.76 19.07 -20.71
C PRO A 87 -7.68 19.38 -21.77
N ASP A 88 -6.40 19.23 -21.41
CA ASP A 88 -5.24 19.41 -22.29
C ASP A 88 -4.84 18.13 -23.05
N GLY A 89 -5.63 17.06 -22.95
CA GLY A 89 -5.37 15.77 -23.58
C GLY A 89 -4.35 14.90 -22.85
N ARG A 90 -3.84 15.31 -21.68
CA ARG A 90 -2.83 14.55 -20.93
C ARG A 90 -3.46 13.63 -19.88
N PRO A 91 -2.86 12.45 -19.59
CA PRO A 91 -3.28 11.63 -18.46
C PRO A 91 -3.07 12.36 -17.12
N VAL A 92 -4.08 12.32 -16.27
CA VAL A 92 -4.08 12.89 -14.91
C VAL A 92 -4.63 11.86 -13.91
N HIS A 93 -4.31 12.02 -12.64
CA HIS A 93 -4.74 11.10 -11.58
C HIS A 93 -5.07 11.82 -10.26
N HIS A 94 -5.73 11.11 -9.36
CA HIS A 94 -6.25 11.67 -8.11
C HIS A 94 -5.21 12.03 -7.03
N LEU A 95 -3.95 11.58 -7.16
CA LEU A 95 -2.87 12.00 -6.26
C LEU A 95 -2.35 13.38 -6.66
N VAL A 96 -2.79 14.41 -5.93
CA VAL A 96 -2.42 15.81 -6.17
C VAL A 96 -1.24 16.20 -5.29
N ASP A 97 -0.26 16.87 -5.86
CA ASP A 97 0.83 17.49 -5.11
C ASP A 97 0.34 18.81 -4.50
N PRO A 98 0.27 18.93 -3.16
CA PRO A 98 -0.23 20.13 -2.51
C PRO A 98 0.66 21.36 -2.75
N ARG A 99 1.92 21.19 -3.17
CA ARG A 99 2.84 22.30 -3.46
C ARG A 99 2.50 23.00 -4.76
N THR A 100 1.91 22.26 -5.71
CA THR A 100 1.60 22.78 -7.06
C THR A 100 0.09 22.85 -7.33
N GLY A 101 -0.72 22.06 -6.61
CA GLY A 101 -2.14 21.88 -6.92
C GLY A 101 -2.40 20.99 -8.14
N GLU A 102 -1.35 20.37 -8.70
CA GLU A 102 -1.41 19.54 -9.91
C GLU A 102 -1.25 18.05 -9.59
N PRO A 103 -1.68 17.13 -10.48
CA PRO A 103 -1.36 15.72 -10.37
C PRO A 103 0.15 15.49 -10.21
N ALA A 104 0.54 14.73 -9.18
CA ALA A 104 1.93 14.55 -8.80
C ALA A 104 2.72 13.75 -9.85
N ARG A 105 3.87 14.29 -10.31
CA ARG A 105 4.79 13.62 -11.24
C ARG A 105 6.03 13.12 -10.50
N THR A 106 5.91 11.96 -9.89
CA THR A 106 6.88 11.49 -8.88
C THR A 106 7.82 10.40 -9.40
N GLY A 107 7.58 9.88 -10.60
CA GLY A 107 8.26 8.70 -11.15
C GLY A 107 7.83 7.39 -10.49
N LEU A 108 6.74 7.40 -9.71
CA LEU A 108 6.18 6.23 -9.04
C LEU A 108 4.79 5.92 -9.59
N ILE A 109 4.44 4.64 -9.67
CA ILE A 109 3.10 4.16 -10.04
C ILE A 109 2.31 3.74 -8.82
N ALA A 110 2.94 3.04 -7.87
CA ALA A 110 2.30 2.57 -6.65
C ALA A 110 3.27 2.58 -5.47
N VAL A 111 2.72 2.81 -4.27
CA VAL A 111 3.43 2.71 -2.99
C VAL A 111 2.53 1.99 -2.00
N THR A 112 3.07 0.95 -1.37
CA THR A 112 2.42 0.18 -0.31
C THR A 112 3.19 0.35 0.99
N VAL A 113 2.48 0.61 2.10
CA VAL A 113 3.09 0.80 3.42
C VAL A 113 2.46 -0.16 4.42
N ALA A 114 3.31 -0.84 5.19
CA ALA A 114 2.92 -1.57 6.38
C ALA A 114 3.03 -0.69 7.63
N GLY A 115 2.07 -0.83 8.54
CA GLY A 115 2.08 -0.09 9.80
C GLY A 115 1.06 -0.66 10.78
N ALA A 116 1.20 -0.29 12.06
CA ALA A 116 0.28 -0.75 13.10
C ALA A 116 -1.16 -0.22 12.91
N ASP A 117 -1.31 0.88 12.18
CA ASP A 117 -2.57 1.59 12.04
C ASP A 117 -2.92 1.82 10.56
N PRO A 118 -4.07 1.35 10.07
CA PRO A 118 -4.43 1.44 8.65
C PRO A 118 -4.60 2.88 8.16
N ALA A 119 -5.04 3.81 9.02
CA ALA A 119 -5.17 5.22 8.64
C ALA A 119 -3.80 5.89 8.48
N TRP A 120 -2.84 5.56 9.35
CA TRP A 120 -1.47 6.06 9.18
C TRP A 120 -0.77 5.43 7.98
N SER A 121 -0.94 4.13 7.74
CA SER A 121 -0.44 3.49 6.52
C SER A 121 -1.02 4.15 5.26
N GLU A 122 -2.31 4.49 5.25
CA GLU A 122 -2.95 5.17 4.13
C GLU A 122 -2.37 6.57 3.91
N VAL A 123 -2.09 7.34 4.97
CA VAL A 123 -1.43 8.65 4.89
C VAL A 123 0.01 8.52 4.36
N TRP A 124 0.78 7.61 4.94
CA TRP A 124 2.19 7.45 4.60
C TRP A 124 2.40 6.90 3.19
N SER A 125 1.51 6.04 2.69
CA SER A 125 1.59 5.61 1.29
C SER A 125 1.51 6.79 0.31
N LYS A 126 0.72 7.83 0.62
CA LYS A 126 0.64 9.06 -0.18
C LYS A 126 1.84 9.97 0.03
N ALA A 127 2.26 10.15 1.28
CA ALA A 127 3.41 11.00 1.60
C ALA A 127 4.70 10.47 0.94
N LEU A 128 4.94 9.15 1.02
CA LEU A 128 6.05 8.50 0.34
C LEU A 128 5.91 8.53 -1.19
N PHE A 129 4.68 8.41 -1.73
CA PHE A 129 4.45 8.62 -3.15
C PHE A 129 4.91 10.02 -3.60
N LEU A 130 4.60 11.05 -2.82
CA LEU A 130 4.98 12.45 -3.10
C LEU A 130 6.49 12.73 -2.91
N ALA A 131 7.20 11.92 -2.11
CA ALA A 131 8.66 11.98 -2.00
C ALA A 131 9.36 11.63 -3.32
N GLY A 132 8.69 10.85 -4.18
CA GLY A 132 9.16 10.48 -5.51
C GLY A 132 10.29 9.47 -5.54
N ARG A 133 10.61 8.98 -6.74
CA ARG A 133 11.46 7.80 -6.93
C ARG A 133 12.84 7.94 -6.28
N ASP A 134 13.39 9.16 -6.30
CA ASP A 134 14.75 9.42 -5.83
C ASP A 134 14.80 9.68 -4.31
N GLY A 135 13.68 10.07 -3.68
CA GLY A 135 13.63 10.39 -2.24
C GLY A 135 12.93 9.34 -1.38
N ILE A 136 12.08 8.48 -1.96
CA ILE A 136 11.22 7.55 -1.22
C ILE A 136 11.99 6.60 -0.29
N ALA A 137 13.13 6.08 -0.75
CA ALA A 137 13.91 5.12 0.02
C ALA A 137 14.48 5.75 1.30
N ASP A 138 15.04 6.95 1.20
CA ASP A 138 15.62 7.66 2.34
C ASP A 138 14.54 8.16 3.30
N GLU A 139 13.43 8.67 2.76
CA GLU A 139 12.29 9.14 3.55
C GLU A 139 11.64 8.01 4.37
N ALA A 140 11.48 6.83 3.76
CA ALA A 140 10.95 5.64 4.42
C ALA A 140 11.90 5.12 5.50
N ARG A 141 13.21 5.04 5.20
CA ARG A 141 14.24 4.61 6.16
C ARG A 141 14.37 5.54 7.35
N ALA A 142 14.34 6.86 7.12
CA ALA A 142 14.43 7.87 8.18
C ALA A 142 13.30 7.74 9.21
N ARG A 143 12.19 7.09 8.85
CA ARG A 143 11.01 6.87 9.70
C ARG A 143 10.83 5.42 10.13
N GLY A 144 11.76 4.51 9.77
CA GLY A 144 11.66 3.08 10.08
C GLY A 144 10.39 2.45 9.51
N MET A 145 9.97 2.86 8.31
CA MET A 145 8.73 2.36 7.70
C MET A 145 9.01 1.16 6.79
N ALA A 146 8.20 0.12 6.94
CA ALA A 146 8.13 -0.97 5.98
C ALA A 146 7.32 -0.52 4.75
N ALA A 147 8.02 -0.14 3.69
CA ALA A 147 7.42 0.29 2.42
C ALA A 147 7.93 -0.52 1.20
N TRP A 148 7.03 -0.71 0.24
CA TRP A 148 7.26 -1.20 -1.12
C TRP A 148 6.81 -0.14 -2.12
N TRP A 149 7.48 -0.03 -3.26
CA TRP A 149 7.08 0.88 -4.32
C TRP A 149 7.41 0.34 -5.70
N VAL A 150 6.66 0.79 -6.69
CA VAL A 150 6.90 0.49 -8.10
C VAL A 150 7.10 1.78 -8.86
N ASP A 151 8.22 1.89 -9.57
CA ASP A 151 8.51 3.07 -10.39
C ASP A 151 7.81 3.02 -11.76
N ASP A 152 7.86 4.14 -12.49
CA ASP A 152 7.28 4.27 -13.83
C ASP A 152 7.94 3.41 -14.92
N ARG A 153 9.04 2.73 -14.58
CA ARG A 153 9.72 1.72 -15.40
C ARG A 153 9.36 0.30 -14.98
N GLY A 154 8.44 0.14 -14.04
CA GLY A 154 7.99 -1.15 -13.54
C GLY A 154 8.97 -1.83 -12.61
N ARG A 155 9.96 -1.12 -12.04
CA ARG A 155 10.87 -1.72 -11.06
C ARG A 155 10.30 -1.62 -9.65
N LEU A 156 10.41 -2.73 -8.94
CA LEU A 156 10.07 -2.86 -7.53
C LEU A 156 11.26 -2.41 -6.67
N GLY A 157 11.00 -1.49 -5.75
CA GLY A 157 11.88 -1.17 -4.64
C GLY A 157 11.20 -1.44 -3.30
N MET A 158 11.99 -1.67 -2.26
CA MET A 158 11.47 -1.83 -0.90
C MET A 158 12.53 -1.47 0.15
N THR A 159 12.04 -1.17 1.35
CA THR A 159 12.89 -1.03 2.54
C THR A 159 13.36 -2.39 3.07
N PRO A 160 14.46 -2.45 3.85
CA PRO A 160 14.86 -3.69 4.53
C PRO A 160 13.76 -4.27 5.42
N ASP A 161 13.05 -3.42 6.17
CA ASP A 161 11.96 -3.84 7.05
C ASP A 161 10.77 -4.42 6.27
N ALA A 162 10.51 -3.88 5.07
CA ALA A 162 9.54 -4.46 4.15
C ALA A 162 9.97 -5.84 3.66
N ARG A 163 11.25 -6.02 3.28
CA ARG A 163 11.78 -7.33 2.83
C ARG A 163 11.59 -8.43 3.88
N LEU A 164 11.74 -8.11 5.16
CA LEU A 164 11.54 -9.07 6.27
C LEU A 164 10.08 -9.56 6.39
N ARG A 165 9.11 -8.82 5.84
CA ARG A 165 7.69 -9.19 5.85
C ARG A 165 7.30 -10.01 4.61
N CYS A 166 8.17 -10.13 3.61
CA CYS A 166 7.89 -10.86 2.38
C CYS A 166 7.96 -12.38 2.60
N ALA A 167 6.89 -13.08 2.23
CA ALA A 167 6.91 -14.52 2.03
C ALA A 167 7.44 -14.90 0.64
N TRP A 168 7.26 -14.02 -0.36
CA TRP A 168 7.76 -14.19 -1.72
C TRP A 168 7.87 -12.83 -2.44
N VAL A 169 8.77 -12.73 -3.42
CA VAL A 169 8.98 -11.54 -4.27
C VAL A 169 9.34 -11.96 -5.69
N ALA A 170 8.80 -11.27 -6.70
CA ALA A 170 9.22 -11.35 -8.09
C ALA A 170 10.64 -10.75 -8.27
N GLU A 171 11.68 -11.58 -8.17
CA GLU A 171 13.07 -11.11 -8.13
C GLU A 171 13.54 -10.42 -9.42
N GLU A 172 12.96 -10.80 -10.56
CA GLU A 172 13.22 -10.20 -11.87
C GLU A 172 12.77 -8.74 -11.98
N ARG A 173 11.95 -8.27 -11.03
CA ARG A 173 11.44 -6.90 -10.97
C ARG A 173 12.22 -6.01 -10.00
N LEU A 174 13.16 -6.56 -9.22
CA LEU A 174 13.96 -5.79 -8.29
C LEU A 174 14.86 -4.79 -9.03
N GLY A 175 14.84 -3.54 -8.58
CA GLY A 175 15.62 -2.43 -9.13
C GLY A 175 16.85 -2.05 -8.33
#